data_AF-A0A7X6ZRE1-F1
#
_entry.id   AF-A0A7X6ZRE1-F1
#
_cell.length_a   1.000
_cell.length_b   1.000
_cell.length_c   1.000
_cell.angle_alpha   90.00
_cell.angle_beta   90.00
_cell.angle_gamma   90.00
#
_symmetry.space_group_name_H-M   'P 1'
#
loop_
_entity.id
_entity.type
_entity.pdbx_description
1 polymer ?
#
loop_
_entity_poly.entity_id
_entity_poly.type
_entity_poly.pdbx_seq_one_letter_code
_entity_poly.pdbx_strand_id
1 'polypeptide(L)'
;MVKLNCILISAIISAVLLGRFMRPDASFTLEAPIRVEKGRRFTVNYRVKNESSRTALDLCVEVMRFPILTDEGINKAKISNLAPKESINLESTGLVPSRGLYKLPPLRCTTDFPSGLWKWGKTDWTERFLHVYPAYTRLVSFKLPEDSFDQFEMYSTRQITRSATEFYGCREFRQGDSLRNVHVRSSARLGYPVIKEYQAEGRGSTVFVVEACRRSRIPESGFFPDRALEATLSLVAAATDFISRTERTLELLAINTDIYRFRNEFQGDYFENVLDLLSSVEGKRGDIMSELPLSFFDEFISTESVCLFFNNWDKHRVELIRTFENMGIKTKVIVVVPPKFVRTPEMPAAVICADYQSVEKGEVTAL
;
A
#
# COMPACT_ATOMS: atom_id res chain seq x y z
N MET A 1 -36.69 -53.40 2.64
CA MET A 1 -35.65 -52.61 1.93
C MET A 1 -36.18 -51.85 0.71
N VAL A 2 -36.81 -52.51 -0.27
CA VAL A 2 -37.22 -51.85 -1.54
C VAL A 2 -38.16 -50.63 -1.36
N LYS A 3 -39.19 -50.74 -0.50
CA LYS A 3 -40.14 -49.64 -0.25
C LYS A 3 -39.48 -48.39 0.36
N LEU A 4 -38.50 -48.58 1.26
CA LEU A 4 -37.78 -47.48 1.89
C LEU A 4 -36.92 -46.72 0.86
N ASN A 5 -36.27 -47.45 -0.05
CA ASN A 5 -35.46 -46.86 -1.11
C ASN A 5 -36.31 -46.04 -2.10
N CYS A 6 -37.50 -46.52 -2.47
CA CYS A 6 -38.40 -45.77 -3.35
C CYS A 6 -38.88 -44.45 -2.73
N ILE A 7 -39.19 -44.45 -1.42
CA ILE A 7 -39.62 -43.24 -0.71
C ILE A 7 -38.48 -42.22 -0.68
N LEU A 8 -37.26 -42.64 -0.32
CA LEU A 8 -36.06 -41.79 -0.32
C LEU A 8 -35.78 -41.17 -1.69
N ILE A 9 -35.82 -41.97 -2.75
CA ILE A 9 -35.61 -41.48 -4.12
C ILE A 9 -36.69 -40.47 -4.52
N SER A 10 -37.96 -40.75 -4.21
CA SER A 10 -39.07 -39.84 -4.54
C SER A 10 -38.97 -38.51 -3.78
N ALA A 11 -38.54 -38.53 -2.52
CA ALA A 11 -38.33 -37.32 -1.72
C ALA A 11 -37.17 -36.48 -2.26
N ILE A 12 -36.06 -37.12 -2.66
CA ILE A 12 -34.92 -36.47 -3.31
C ILE A 12 -35.34 -35.81 -4.63
N ILE A 13 -36.05 -36.54 -5.51
CA ILE A 13 -36.50 -36.01 -6.80
C ILE A 13 -37.44 -34.81 -6.57
N SER A 14 -38.39 -34.93 -5.63
CA SER A 14 -39.31 -33.86 -5.29
C SER A 14 -38.56 -32.61 -4.78
N ALA A 15 -37.58 -32.81 -3.91
CA ALA A 15 -36.74 -31.73 -3.38
C ALA A 15 -35.91 -31.02 -4.47
N VAL A 16 -35.36 -31.77 -5.43
CA VAL A 16 -34.62 -31.21 -6.57
C VAL A 16 -35.54 -30.42 -7.51
N LEU A 17 -36.72 -30.95 -7.83
CA LEU A 17 -37.70 -30.27 -8.69
C LEU A 17 -38.23 -28.97 -8.04
N LEU A 18 -38.58 -29.04 -6.75
CA LEU A 18 -39.00 -27.88 -5.97
C LEU A 18 -37.89 -26.82 -5.88
N GLY A 19 -36.66 -27.23 -5.57
CA GLY A 19 -35.52 -26.32 -5.50
C GLY A 19 -35.19 -25.64 -6.83
N ARG A 20 -35.29 -26.38 -7.94
CA ARG A 20 -35.12 -25.80 -9.29
C ARG A 20 -36.20 -24.78 -9.64
N PHE A 21 -37.44 -25.03 -9.22
CA PHE A 21 -38.58 -24.12 -9.44
C PHE A 21 -38.55 -22.89 -8.52
N MET A 22 -37.99 -23.02 -7.32
CA MET A 22 -37.79 -21.97 -6.33
C MET A 22 -36.42 -21.27 -6.48
N ARG A 23 -35.66 -21.57 -7.55
CA ARG A 23 -34.35 -20.98 -7.78
C ARG A 23 -34.48 -19.45 -7.84
N PRO A 24 -33.71 -18.71 -7.03
CA PRO A 24 -33.82 -17.27 -6.97
C PRO A 24 -33.20 -16.66 -8.22
N ASP A 25 -33.97 -15.80 -8.89
CA ASP A 25 -33.42 -14.88 -9.87
C ASP A 25 -33.20 -13.54 -9.17
N ALA A 26 -31.96 -13.29 -8.78
CA ALA A 26 -31.56 -12.10 -8.06
C ALA A 26 -30.35 -11.45 -8.73
N SER A 27 -30.36 -10.13 -8.81
CA SER A 27 -29.17 -9.32 -9.07
C SER A 27 -28.53 -8.97 -7.73
N PHE A 28 -27.21 -9.06 -7.66
CA PHE A 28 -26.49 -8.82 -6.41
C PHE A 28 -25.12 -8.24 -6.70
N THR A 29 -24.70 -7.29 -5.86
CA THR A 29 -23.40 -6.64 -5.94
C THR A 29 -22.79 -6.55 -4.55
N LEU A 30 -21.45 -6.58 -4.52
CA LEU A 30 -20.65 -6.35 -3.33
C LEU A 30 -19.92 -5.02 -3.51
N GLU A 31 -20.23 -4.06 -2.64
CA GLU A 31 -19.47 -2.83 -2.46
C GLU A 31 -18.50 -3.09 -1.29
N ALA A 32 -17.22 -3.30 -1.62
CA ALA A 32 -16.14 -3.50 -0.65
C ALA A 32 -15.09 -2.39 -0.83
N PRO A 33 -14.38 -2.01 0.24
CA PRO A 33 -13.25 -1.10 0.11
C PRO A 33 -12.17 -1.71 -0.78
N ILE A 34 -11.49 -0.86 -1.57
CA ILE A 34 -10.38 -1.28 -2.43
C ILE A 34 -9.16 -1.68 -1.59
N ARG A 35 -8.99 -1.01 -0.44
CA ARG A 35 -7.84 -1.11 0.46
C ARG A 35 -8.28 -1.29 1.90
N VAL A 36 -7.60 -2.17 2.63
CA VAL A 36 -7.85 -2.41 4.06
C VAL A 36 -6.54 -2.59 4.80
N GLU A 37 -6.52 -2.16 6.06
CA GLU A 37 -5.38 -2.37 6.94
C GLU A 37 -5.35 -3.82 7.43
N LYS A 38 -4.17 -4.45 7.38
CA LYS A 38 -3.95 -5.80 7.93
C LYS A 38 -4.50 -5.92 9.36
N GLY A 39 -5.28 -6.97 9.61
CA GLY A 39 -5.80 -7.28 10.95
C GLY A 39 -6.90 -6.34 11.45
N ARG A 40 -7.32 -5.36 10.64
CA ARG A 40 -8.42 -4.47 10.98
C ARG A 40 -9.73 -4.98 10.38
N ARG A 41 -10.82 -4.86 11.15
CA ARG A 41 -12.16 -5.14 10.64
C ARG A 41 -12.59 -4.03 9.69
N PHE A 42 -13.17 -4.41 8.55
CA PHE A 42 -13.75 -3.49 7.58
C PHE A 42 -15.20 -3.86 7.27
N THR A 43 -15.96 -2.87 6.85
CA THR A 43 -17.36 -3.04 6.44
C THR A 43 -17.43 -3.35 4.94
N VAL A 44 -18.37 -4.22 4.57
CA VAL A 44 -18.80 -4.41 3.18
C VAL A 44 -20.31 -4.29 3.09
N ASN A 45 -20.80 -3.84 1.93
CA ASN A 45 -22.22 -3.73 1.67
C ASN A 45 -22.64 -4.67 0.54
N TYR A 46 -23.60 -5.54 0.84
CA TYR A 46 -24.27 -6.35 -0.16
C TYR A 46 -25.55 -5.64 -0.60
N ARG A 47 -25.68 -5.36 -1.89
CA ARG A 47 -26.96 -4.96 -2.49
C ARG A 47 -27.55 -6.16 -3.18
N VAL A 48 -28.77 -6.53 -2.81
CA VAL A 48 -29.46 -7.69 -3.36
C VAL A 48 -30.84 -7.25 -3.81
N LYS A 49 -31.19 -7.58 -5.05
CA LYS A 49 -32.50 -7.29 -5.62
C LYS A 49 -33.10 -8.55 -6.20
N ASN A 50 -34.33 -8.83 -5.80
CA ASN A 50 -35.11 -9.93 -6.34
C ASN A 50 -35.64 -9.53 -7.72
N GLU A 51 -35.17 -10.17 -8.78
CA GLU A 51 -35.63 -9.91 -10.15
C GLU A 51 -36.85 -10.77 -10.53
N SER A 52 -37.21 -11.74 -9.70
CA SER A 52 -38.36 -12.60 -9.97
C SER A 52 -39.70 -11.93 -9.62
N SER A 53 -40.79 -12.52 -10.11
CA SER A 53 -42.17 -12.15 -9.75
C SER A 53 -42.66 -12.82 -8.47
N ARG A 54 -41.80 -13.57 -7.77
CA ARG A 54 -42.12 -14.33 -6.55
C ARG A 54 -41.26 -13.88 -5.39
N THR A 55 -41.70 -14.16 -4.17
CA THR A 55 -40.86 -13.93 -2.99
C THR A 55 -39.68 -14.90 -3.01
N ALA A 56 -38.46 -14.37 -2.92
CA ALA A 56 -37.28 -15.18 -2.71
C ALA A 56 -37.12 -15.45 -1.21
N LEU A 57 -36.85 -16.70 -0.84
CA LEU A 57 -36.80 -17.15 0.55
C LEU A 57 -35.39 -17.67 0.88
N ASP A 58 -34.98 -17.42 2.12
CA ASP A 58 -33.69 -17.85 2.69
C ASP A 58 -32.50 -17.64 1.74
N LEU A 59 -32.31 -16.40 1.29
CA LEU A 59 -31.17 -16.04 0.47
C LEU A 59 -29.93 -15.87 1.35
N CYS A 60 -28.83 -16.42 0.88
CA CYS A 60 -27.51 -16.28 1.45
C CYS A 60 -26.59 -15.71 0.37
N VAL A 61 -26.04 -14.53 0.64
CA VAL A 61 -25.05 -13.89 -0.23
C VAL A 61 -23.68 -13.99 0.43
N GLU A 62 -22.74 -14.62 -0.26
CA GLU A 62 -21.40 -14.86 0.25
C GLU A 62 -20.36 -14.71 -0.85
N VAL A 63 -19.21 -14.15 -0.50
CA VAL A 63 -17.98 -14.36 -1.28
C VAL A 63 -17.55 -15.78 -0.99
N MET A 64 -17.32 -16.63 -2.01
CA MET A 64 -16.92 -18.01 -1.76
C MET A 64 -15.70 -18.03 -0.83
N ARG A 65 -15.72 -18.89 0.19
CA ARG A 65 -14.69 -18.87 1.24
C ARG A 65 -13.30 -19.02 0.63
N PHE A 66 -12.39 -18.15 1.04
CA PHE A 66 -10.95 -18.41 0.90
C PHE A 66 -10.64 -19.75 1.61
N PRO A 67 -9.76 -20.59 1.05
CA PRO A 67 -9.39 -21.85 1.68
C PRO A 67 -8.46 -21.58 2.87
N ILE A 68 -8.98 -21.09 4.00
CA ILE A 68 -8.31 -21.10 5.31
C ILE A 68 -9.36 -21.36 6.39
N LEU A 69 -9.01 -22.23 7.34
CA LEU A 69 -9.84 -22.90 8.36
C LEU A 69 -10.36 -22.00 9.52
N THR A 70 -10.64 -20.73 9.28
CA THR A 70 -10.99 -19.74 10.33
C THR A 70 -12.16 -18.84 9.89
N ASP A 71 -12.81 -18.12 10.82
CA ASP A 71 -13.80 -17.04 10.58
C ASP A 71 -13.14 -15.78 9.95
N GLU A 72 -12.13 -15.99 9.11
CA GLU A 72 -11.32 -14.97 8.45
C GLU A 72 -11.80 -14.82 6.99
N GLY A 73 -11.89 -13.58 6.51
CA GLY A 73 -12.50 -13.24 5.23
C GLY A 73 -13.72 -12.33 5.38
N ILE A 74 -14.56 -12.27 4.35
CA ILE A 74 -15.76 -11.43 4.32
C ILE A 74 -16.98 -12.26 4.77
N ASN A 75 -17.69 -11.78 5.78
CA ASN A 75 -18.85 -12.49 6.33
C ASN A 75 -20.03 -12.51 5.36
N LYS A 76 -20.72 -13.65 5.28
CA LYS A 76 -21.94 -13.82 4.50
C LYS A 76 -23.12 -13.03 5.08
N ALA A 77 -24.01 -12.58 4.21
CA ALA A 77 -25.29 -11.97 4.58
C ALA A 77 -26.44 -12.96 4.34
N LYS A 78 -27.41 -13.00 5.26
CA LYS A 78 -28.62 -13.83 5.16
C LYS A 78 -29.86 -12.95 5.07
N ILE A 79 -30.81 -13.36 4.25
CA ILE A 79 -32.08 -12.68 4.00
C ILE A 79 -33.19 -13.72 4.09
N SER A 80 -34.05 -13.62 5.10
CA SER A 80 -35.12 -14.60 5.30
C SER A 80 -36.16 -14.56 4.18
N ASN A 81 -36.55 -13.36 3.75
CA ASN A 81 -37.46 -13.15 2.63
C ASN A 81 -37.12 -11.86 1.89
N LEU A 82 -37.38 -11.85 0.58
CA LEU A 82 -37.26 -10.67 -0.27
C LEU A 82 -38.43 -10.67 -1.25
N ALA A 83 -39.32 -9.68 -1.13
CA ALA A 83 -40.52 -9.59 -1.94
C ALA A 83 -40.20 -9.45 -3.44
N PRO A 84 -41.15 -9.74 -4.34
CA PRO A 84 -40.94 -9.55 -5.78
C PRO A 84 -40.47 -8.13 -6.08
N LYS A 85 -39.41 -7.99 -6.90
CA LYS A 85 -38.83 -6.71 -7.31
C LYS A 85 -38.24 -5.85 -6.17
N GLU A 86 -38.26 -6.32 -4.94
CA GLU A 86 -37.69 -5.63 -3.79
C GLU A 86 -36.16 -5.64 -3.83
N SER A 87 -35.55 -4.58 -3.29
CA SER A 87 -34.10 -4.44 -3.12
C SER A 87 -33.77 -4.15 -1.67
N ILE A 88 -32.71 -4.79 -1.18
CA ILE A 88 -32.21 -4.61 0.19
C ILE A 88 -30.70 -4.38 0.16
N ASN A 89 -30.23 -3.52 1.06
CA ASN A 89 -28.81 -3.34 1.35
C ASN A 89 -28.51 -3.96 2.71
N LEU A 90 -27.45 -4.75 2.80
CA LEU A 90 -27.04 -5.44 4.01
C LEU A 90 -25.58 -5.12 4.30
N GLU A 91 -25.34 -4.65 5.51
CA GLU A 91 -24.00 -4.44 6.01
C GLU A 91 -23.43 -5.74 6.57
N SER A 92 -22.17 -6.02 6.26
CA SER A 92 -21.42 -7.14 6.79
C SER A 92 -19.98 -6.72 7.08
N THR A 93 -19.22 -7.56 7.75
CA THR A 93 -17.84 -7.27 8.15
C THR A 93 -16.87 -8.27 7.57
N GLY A 94 -15.64 -7.82 7.28
CA GLY A 94 -14.53 -8.69 6.95
C GLY A 94 -13.32 -8.46 7.85
N LEU A 95 -12.44 -9.46 7.93
CA LEU A 95 -11.14 -9.40 8.60
C LEU A 95 -10.14 -10.22 7.80
N VAL A 96 -9.00 -9.62 7.45
CA VAL A 96 -7.89 -10.33 6.80
C VAL A 96 -6.63 -10.19 7.66
N PRO A 97 -6.07 -11.29 8.21
CA PRO A 97 -4.98 -11.24 9.18
C PRO A 97 -3.60 -10.98 8.55
N SER A 98 -3.44 -11.31 7.27
CA SER A 98 -2.17 -11.23 6.55
C SER A 98 -2.24 -10.15 5.47
N ARG A 99 -1.12 -9.44 5.28
CA ARG A 99 -0.94 -8.48 4.20
C ARG A 99 -0.86 -9.21 2.86
N GLY A 100 -1.35 -8.59 1.80
CA GLY A 100 -1.31 -9.19 0.47
C GLY A 100 -2.27 -8.53 -0.51
N LEU A 101 -2.09 -8.82 -1.80
CA LEU A 101 -3.07 -8.57 -2.84
C LEU A 101 -3.98 -9.79 -2.99
N TYR A 102 -5.23 -9.67 -2.55
CA TYR A 102 -6.19 -10.77 -2.55
C TYR A 102 -7.13 -10.68 -3.74
N LYS A 103 -7.12 -11.70 -4.60
CA LYS A 103 -8.19 -11.91 -5.58
C LYS A 103 -9.41 -12.47 -4.85
N LEU A 104 -10.45 -11.66 -4.69
CA LEU A 104 -11.67 -12.09 -4.03
C LEU A 104 -12.37 -13.17 -4.88
N PRO A 105 -12.78 -14.28 -4.26
CA PRO A 105 -13.55 -15.30 -4.96
C PRO A 105 -14.85 -14.75 -5.54
N PRO A 106 -15.45 -15.45 -6.52
CA PRO A 106 -16.73 -15.07 -7.09
C PRO A 106 -17.81 -14.88 -6.01
N LEU A 107 -18.63 -13.86 -6.20
CA LEU A 107 -19.75 -13.56 -5.33
C LEU A 107 -20.91 -14.51 -5.67
N ARG A 108 -21.55 -15.10 -4.67
CA ARG A 108 -22.64 -16.06 -4.89
C ARG A 108 -23.85 -15.68 -4.07
N CYS A 109 -25.02 -15.69 -4.71
CA CYS A 109 -26.31 -15.63 -4.04
C CYS A 109 -26.97 -17.00 -4.17
N THR A 110 -27.24 -17.65 -3.04
CA THR A 110 -27.83 -18.99 -2.97
C THR A 110 -29.02 -19.05 -2.03
N THR A 111 -29.89 -20.03 -2.24
CA THR A 111 -30.90 -20.48 -1.28
C THR A 111 -30.77 -21.98 -1.12
N ASP A 112 -30.99 -22.49 0.08
CA ASP A 112 -31.17 -23.90 0.39
C ASP A 112 -32.66 -24.25 0.64
N PHE A 113 -33.56 -23.28 0.57
CA PHE A 113 -35.02 -23.50 0.64
C PHE A 113 -35.54 -24.27 -0.60
N PRO A 114 -36.54 -25.17 -0.45
CA PRO A 114 -37.25 -25.53 0.78
C PRO A 114 -36.65 -26.69 1.59
N SER A 115 -35.80 -27.52 0.99
CA SER A 115 -35.41 -28.81 1.58
C SER A 115 -34.14 -28.78 2.41
N GLY A 116 -33.30 -27.75 2.27
CA GLY A 116 -31.96 -27.69 2.87
C GLY A 116 -30.92 -28.60 2.21
N LEU A 117 -31.32 -29.43 1.23
CA LEU A 117 -30.46 -30.50 0.68
C LEU A 117 -29.48 -30.01 -0.39
N TRP A 118 -29.85 -28.97 -1.14
CA TRP A 118 -29.03 -28.39 -2.21
C TRP A 118 -29.07 -26.87 -2.18
N LYS A 119 -27.93 -26.24 -2.46
CA LYS A 119 -27.85 -24.80 -2.69
C LYS A 119 -28.13 -24.46 -4.16
N TRP A 120 -29.22 -23.75 -4.41
CA TRP A 120 -29.59 -23.21 -5.72
C TRP A 120 -29.23 -21.74 -5.78
N GLY A 121 -28.75 -21.25 -6.92
CA GLY A 121 -28.38 -19.84 -6.99
C GLY A 121 -27.73 -19.39 -8.27
N LYS A 122 -27.13 -18.20 -8.20
CA LYS A 122 -26.38 -17.57 -9.27
C LYS A 122 -25.03 -17.12 -8.71
N THR A 123 -24.02 -17.19 -9.56
CA THR A 123 -22.65 -16.77 -9.24
C THR A 123 -22.30 -15.62 -10.16
N ASP A 124 -21.75 -14.56 -9.57
CA ASP A 124 -21.10 -13.48 -10.27
C ASP A 124 -19.59 -13.72 -10.28
N TRP A 125 -19.06 -13.90 -11.48
CA TRP A 125 -17.66 -14.23 -11.75
C TRP A 125 -16.78 -13.00 -11.96
N THR A 126 -17.32 -11.79 -11.78
CA THR A 126 -16.51 -10.56 -11.85
C THR A 126 -15.36 -10.62 -10.85
N GLU A 127 -14.15 -10.49 -11.39
CA GLU A 127 -12.93 -10.44 -10.60
C GLU A 127 -12.87 -9.16 -9.79
N ARG A 128 -12.49 -9.30 -8.52
CA ARG A 128 -12.33 -8.18 -7.59
C ARG A 128 -11.02 -8.39 -6.84
N PHE A 129 -10.34 -7.30 -6.56
CA PHE A 129 -9.10 -7.31 -5.81
C PHE A 129 -9.27 -6.53 -4.51
N LEU A 130 -8.62 -7.00 -3.46
CA LEU A 130 -8.58 -6.35 -2.15
C LEU A 130 -7.10 -6.19 -1.76
N HIS A 131 -6.65 -4.95 -1.67
CA HIS A 131 -5.31 -4.63 -1.19
C HIS A 131 -5.32 -4.61 0.33
N VAL A 132 -4.61 -5.55 0.95
CA VAL A 132 -4.39 -5.55 2.40
C VAL A 132 -3.00 -5.01 2.64
N TYR A 133 -2.90 -3.77 3.11
CA TYR A 133 -1.63 -3.06 3.34
C TYR A 133 -1.13 -3.26 4.78
N PRO A 134 0.16 -3.05 5.08
CA PRO A 134 0.69 -3.29 6.42
C PRO A 134 0.04 -2.37 7.46
N ALA A 135 -0.36 -2.91 8.60
CA ALA A 135 -0.75 -2.09 9.74
C ALA A 135 0.45 -1.25 10.19
N TYR A 136 0.24 0.05 10.39
CA TYR A 136 1.32 0.97 10.73
C TYR A 136 0.89 1.95 11.82
N THR A 137 1.85 2.42 12.60
CA THR A 137 1.61 3.46 13.62
C THR A 137 2.14 4.78 13.10
N ARG A 138 1.30 5.81 13.11
CA ARG A 138 1.67 7.15 12.65
C ARG A 138 2.87 7.69 13.42
N LEU A 139 3.88 8.16 12.70
CA LEU A 139 5.03 8.83 13.30
C LEU A 139 4.66 10.25 13.74
N VAL A 140 5.13 10.63 14.92
CA VAL A 140 5.07 11.99 15.46
C VAL A 140 6.18 12.84 14.87
N SER A 141 7.36 12.25 14.64
CA SER A 141 8.49 12.93 13.99
C SER A 141 9.30 11.97 13.14
N PHE A 142 9.69 12.42 11.95
CA PHE A 142 10.63 11.71 11.07
C PHE A 142 11.68 12.72 10.60
N LYS A 143 12.86 12.74 11.23
CA LYS A 143 13.91 13.73 10.92
C LYS A 143 14.62 13.34 9.64
N LEU A 144 14.43 14.10 8.58
CA LEU A 144 15.18 13.89 7.35
C LEU A 144 16.59 14.47 7.47
N PRO A 145 17.56 13.99 6.69
CA PRO A 145 18.94 14.52 6.67
C PRO A 145 19.09 16.01 6.27
N GLU A 146 18.00 16.76 6.09
CA GLU A 146 18.00 18.17 5.69
C GLU A 146 17.53 19.17 6.77
N ASP A 147 17.01 18.73 7.92
CA ASP A 147 16.37 19.64 8.90
C ASP A 147 17.34 20.55 9.70
N SER A 148 18.60 20.70 9.28
CA SER A 148 19.44 21.81 9.73
C SER A 148 19.16 23.05 8.87
N PHE A 149 18.15 23.82 9.28
CA PHE A 149 17.75 25.12 8.73
C PHE A 149 18.91 26.15 8.57
N ASP A 150 20.06 25.92 9.19
CA ASP A 150 21.21 26.85 9.22
C ASP A 150 22.01 26.97 7.91
N GLN A 151 21.77 26.15 6.89
CA GLN A 151 22.54 26.22 5.63
C GLN A 151 21.79 26.86 4.45
N PHE A 152 20.51 27.20 4.59
CA PHE A 152 19.72 27.73 3.47
C PHE A 152 20.06 29.19 3.10
N GLU A 153 20.68 29.95 4.02
CA GLU A 153 21.05 31.35 3.77
C GLU A 153 22.27 31.53 2.85
N MET A 154 23.12 30.52 2.64
CA MET A 154 24.34 30.67 1.82
C MET A 154 24.27 30.03 0.42
N TYR A 155 23.38 29.05 0.18
CA TYR A 155 23.31 28.33 -1.11
C TYR A 155 22.23 28.84 -2.08
N SER A 156 21.29 29.65 -1.59
CA SER A 156 20.19 30.21 -2.37
C SER A 156 20.63 31.15 -3.49
N THR A 157 21.89 31.63 -3.53
CA THR A 157 22.38 32.45 -4.66
C THR A 157 22.92 31.61 -5.83
N ARG A 158 23.32 30.35 -5.63
CA ARG A 158 23.97 29.54 -6.69
C ARG A 158 23.07 28.53 -7.40
N GLN A 159 22.04 28.00 -6.74
CA GLN A 159 21.15 26.99 -7.35
C GLN A 159 19.99 27.55 -8.18
N ILE A 160 19.61 28.83 -7.99
CA ILE A 160 18.56 29.48 -8.80
C ILE A 160 18.89 29.48 -10.31
N THR A 161 20.15 29.26 -10.70
CA THR A 161 20.57 29.37 -12.11
C THR A 161 20.51 28.05 -12.90
N ARG A 162 20.24 26.88 -12.29
CA ARG A 162 20.33 25.59 -13.02
C ARG A 162 19.07 24.72 -13.08
N SER A 163 18.07 24.91 -12.22
CA SER A 163 16.85 24.08 -12.22
C SER A 163 15.56 24.87 -11.96
N ALA A 164 15.48 26.12 -12.42
CA ALA A 164 14.28 26.93 -12.24
C ALA A 164 13.51 26.96 -13.56
N THR A 165 12.52 26.07 -13.72
CA THR A 165 11.86 25.82 -15.02
C THR A 165 10.61 26.68 -15.24
N GLU A 166 9.95 27.14 -14.17
CA GLU A 166 8.74 27.95 -14.25
C GLU A 166 8.96 29.43 -13.89
N PHE A 167 8.50 30.31 -14.77
CA PHE A 167 8.52 31.76 -14.58
C PHE A 167 7.49 32.16 -13.51
N TYR A 168 7.95 32.70 -12.39
CA TYR A 168 7.10 33.14 -11.27
C TYR A 168 6.66 34.60 -11.41
N GLY A 169 7.56 35.47 -11.84
CA GLY A 169 7.28 36.90 -11.93
C GLY A 169 8.45 37.75 -12.37
N CYS A 170 8.30 39.06 -12.24
CA CYS A 170 9.34 40.05 -12.51
C CYS A 170 9.54 40.93 -11.28
N ARG A 171 10.80 41.27 -10.98
CA ARG A 171 11.12 42.29 -9.97
C ARG A 171 12.19 43.26 -10.44
N GLU A 172 12.35 44.35 -9.70
CA GLU A 172 13.47 45.28 -9.89
C GLU A 172 14.83 44.61 -9.63
N PHE A 173 15.80 44.96 -10.48
CA PHE A 173 17.19 44.54 -10.35
C PHE A 173 17.80 45.04 -9.04
N ARG A 174 18.49 44.15 -8.33
CA ARG A 174 19.28 44.44 -7.15
C ARG A 174 20.75 44.15 -7.42
N GLN A 175 21.61 44.88 -6.74
CA GLN A 175 23.06 44.70 -6.87
C GLN A 175 23.45 43.27 -6.46
N GLY A 176 24.01 42.50 -7.40
CA GLY A 176 24.33 41.08 -7.22
C GLY A 176 23.51 40.13 -8.11
N ASP A 177 22.43 40.61 -8.75
CA ASP A 177 21.64 39.80 -9.67
C ASP A 177 22.40 39.47 -10.97
N SER A 178 22.19 38.26 -11.48
CA SER A 178 22.75 37.83 -12.76
C SER A 178 22.14 38.58 -13.93
N LEU A 179 22.98 39.24 -14.73
CA LEU A 179 22.56 39.93 -15.96
C LEU A 179 21.93 39.00 -17.01
N ARG A 180 22.14 37.67 -16.91
CA ARG A 180 21.50 36.68 -17.81
C ARG A 180 20.00 36.56 -17.59
N ASN A 181 19.52 36.93 -16.40
CA ASN A 181 18.11 36.78 -16.01
C ASN A 181 17.29 38.06 -16.26
N VAL A 182 17.86 39.06 -16.95
CA VAL A 182 17.17 40.32 -17.27
C VAL A 182 16.03 40.07 -18.27
N HIS A 183 14.82 40.49 -17.89
CA HIS A 183 13.68 40.51 -18.81
C HIS A 183 13.77 41.75 -19.71
N VAL A 184 14.45 41.60 -20.85
CA VAL A 184 14.76 42.71 -21.78
C VAL A 184 13.52 43.51 -22.17
N ARG A 185 12.40 42.82 -22.46
CA ARG A 185 11.16 43.47 -22.89
C ARG A 185 10.50 44.32 -21.80
N SER A 186 10.56 43.89 -20.54
CA SER A 186 9.99 44.65 -19.42
C SER A 186 10.90 45.81 -19.04
N SER A 187 12.22 45.57 -19.10
CA SER A 187 13.23 46.59 -18.82
C SER A 187 13.14 47.76 -19.82
N ALA A 188 12.94 47.45 -21.11
CA ALA A 188 12.76 48.46 -22.15
C ALA A 188 11.45 49.27 -21.98
N ARG A 189 10.36 48.64 -21.51
CA ARG A 189 9.07 49.31 -21.31
C ARG A 189 9.08 50.22 -20.08
N LEU A 190 9.76 49.82 -19.01
CA LEU A 190 9.72 50.49 -17.71
C LEU A 190 10.85 51.50 -17.50
N GLY A 191 11.92 51.42 -18.30
CA GLY A 191 13.06 52.35 -18.22
C GLY A 191 14.07 52.02 -17.11
N TYR A 192 13.91 50.88 -16.44
CA TYR A 192 14.85 50.36 -15.43
C TYR A 192 15.03 48.85 -15.59
N PRO A 193 16.17 48.25 -15.15
CA PRO A 193 16.43 46.83 -15.31
C PRO A 193 15.47 45.98 -14.45
N VAL A 194 14.81 45.02 -15.11
CA VAL A 194 13.87 44.08 -14.49
C VAL A 194 14.42 42.66 -14.61
N ILE A 195 14.44 41.93 -13.50
CA ILE A 195 14.90 40.55 -13.41
C ILE A 195 13.69 39.60 -13.44
N LYS A 196 13.81 38.51 -14.21
CA LYS A 196 12.90 37.37 -14.15
C LYS A 196 13.10 36.64 -12.82
N GLU A 197 12.05 36.53 -12.03
CA GLU A 197 11.99 35.60 -10.91
C GLU A 197 11.46 34.27 -11.41
N TYR A 198 12.24 33.24 -11.14
CA TYR A 198 11.83 31.87 -11.36
C TYR A 198 11.45 31.29 -10.01
N GLN A 199 10.41 30.46 -9.98
CA GLN A 199 10.08 29.72 -8.76
C GLN A 199 11.26 28.79 -8.46
N ALA A 200 11.81 28.87 -7.25
CA ALA A 200 12.81 27.89 -6.84
C ALA A 200 12.13 26.52 -6.82
N GLU A 201 12.51 25.63 -7.73
CA GLU A 201 12.31 24.20 -7.51
C GLU A 201 13.20 23.84 -6.32
N GLY A 202 12.58 23.67 -5.16
CA GLY A 202 13.28 23.34 -3.93
C GLY A 202 12.36 22.61 -2.97
N ARG A 203 11.47 21.78 -3.51
CA ARG A 203 10.80 20.76 -2.70
C ARG A 203 11.74 19.58 -2.67
N GLY A 204 12.38 19.40 -1.53
CA GLY A 204 13.45 18.43 -1.48
C GLY A 204 12.97 17.03 -1.84
N SER A 205 13.74 16.33 -2.67
CA SER A 205 13.43 14.98 -3.12
C SER A 205 13.97 13.98 -2.12
N THR A 206 13.14 13.00 -1.76
CA THR A 206 13.55 11.89 -0.91
C THR A 206 13.26 10.59 -1.64
N VAL A 207 14.21 9.66 -1.61
CA VAL A 207 13.98 8.29 -2.09
C VAL A 207 13.97 7.34 -0.89
N PHE A 208 12.94 6.51 -0.80
CA PHE A 208 12.89 5.40 0.14
C PHE A 208 13.36 4.14 -0.57
N VAL A 209 14.42 3.53 -0.06
CA VAL A 209 14.89 2.23 -0.51
C VAL A 209 14.51 1.21 0.54
N VAL A 210 13.69 0.23 0.16
CA VAL A 210 13.14 -0.77 1.08
C VAL A 210 13.66 -2.13 0.70
N GLU A 211 14.33 -2.76 1.64
CA GLU A 211 14.76 -4.14 1.48
C GLU A 211 13.63 -5.10 1.87
N ALA A 212 13.26 -5.97 0.93
CA ALA A 212 12.30 -7.03 1.15
C ALA A 212 12.99 -8.42 1.22
N CYS A 213 13.91 -8.60 2.18
CA CYS A 213 14.56 -9.89 2.41
C CYS A 213 13.72 -10.78 3.35
N ARG A 214 13.71 -12.08 3.09
CA ARG A 214 13.07 -13.09 3.93
C ARG A 214 14.12 -13.88 4.71
N ARG A 215 14.08 -13.79 6.04
CA ARG A 215 14.93 -14.50 6.99
C ARG A 215 14.35 -15.85 7.40
N SER A 216 13.03 -16.00 7.43
CA SER A 216 12.39 -17.25 7.86
C SER A 216 12.59 -18.41 6.87
N ARG A 217 13.11 -19.55 7.38
CA ARG A 217 13.32 -20.81 6.64
C ARG A 217 12.04 -21.60 6.37
N ILE A 218 10.94 -21.29 7.05
CA ILE A 218 9.65 -21.96 6.84
C ILE A 218 9.04 -21.42 5.54
N PRO A 219 8.62 -22.28 4.58
CA PRO A 219 7.85 -21.86 3.41
C PRO A 219 6.57 -21.15 3.85
N GLU A 220 6.07 -20.22 3.05
CA GLU A 220 4.78 -19.59 3.35
C GLU A 220 3.69 -20.65 3.26
N SER A 221 3.23 -21.12 4.40
CA SER A 221 1.79 -21.09 4.60
C SER A 221 1.50 -19.65 5.05
N GLY A 222 0.48 -18.98 4.52
CA GLY A 222 0.17 -17.56 4.79
C GLY A 222 -0.13 -17.21 6.27
N PHE A 223 0.23 -18.10 7.20
CA PHE A 223 0.01 -18.06 8.65
C PHE A 223 1.19 -17.51 9.45
N PHE A 224 2.42 -17.55 8.92
CA PHE A 224 3.61 -17.06 9.65
C PHE A 224 4.47 -16.13 8.79
N PRO A 225 4.04 -14.87 8.60
CA PRO A 225 4.82 -13.89 7.85
C PRO A 225 6.13 -13.56 8.59
N ASP A 226 7.15 -13.15 7.84
CA ASP A 226 8.42 -12.73 8.41
C ASP A 226 8.25 -11.42 9.18
N ARG A 227 8.35 -11.48 10.51
CA ARG A 227 8.10 -10.33 11.38
C ARG A 227 9.03 -9.15 11.10
N ALA A 228 10.28 -9.41 10.71
CA ALA A 228 11.22 -8.33 10.41
C ALA A 228 10.82 -7.62 9.10
N LEU A 229 10.40 -8.38 8.08
CA LEU A 229 9.87 -7.80 6.84
C LEU A 229 8.59 -7.01 7.10
N GLU A 230 7.62 -7.60 7.80
CA GLU A 230 6.34 -6.93 8.08
C GLU A 230 6.54 -5.64 8.87
N ALA A 231 7.40 -5.65 9.90
CA ALA A 231 7.75 -4.45 10.65
C ALA A 231 8.48 -3.40 9.77
N THR A 232 9.37 -3.81 8.87
CA THR A 232 10.00 -2.87 7.91
C THR A 232 8.95 -2.22 7.02
N LEU A 233 8.02 -2.98 6.45
CA LEU A 233 6.95 -2.44 5.61
C LEU A 233 5.99 -1.53 6.41
N SER A 234 5.71 -1.86 7.68
CA SER A 234 4.96 -0.98 8.59
C SER A 234 5.68 0.34 8.84
N LEU A 235 7.01 0.32 9.06
CA LEU A 235 7.79 1.55 9.22
C LEU A 235 7.84 2.39 7.94
N VAL A 236 7.94 1.75 6.78
CA VAL A 236 7.89 2.44 5.48
C VAL A 236 6.54 3.11 5.31
N ALA A 237 5.43 2.40 5.54
CA ALA A 237 4.10 2.99 5.48
C ALA A 237 3.96 4.19 6.44
N ALA A 238 4.45 4.06 7.67
CA ALA A 238 4.44 5.14 8.66
C ALA A 238 5.28 6.35 8.25
N ALA A 239 6.47 6.11 7.66
CA ALA A 239 7.32 7.17 7.14
C ALA A 239 6.72 7.82 5.89
N THR A 240 6.10 7.04 5.00
CA THR A 240 5.38 7.56 3.83
C THR A 240 4.19 8.41 4.25
N ASP A 241 3.43 8.00 5.27
CA ASP A 241 2.34 8.78 5.87
C ASP A 241 2.84 10.09 6.50
N PHE A 242 4.06 10.11 7.03
CA PHE A 242 4.67 11.34 7.52
C PHE A 242 5.07 12.26 6.36
N ILE A 243 5.79 11.73 5.37
CA ILE A 243 6.29 12.50 4.21
C ILE A 243 5.15 13.00 3.32
N SER A 244 4.05 12.25 3.18
CA SER A 244 2.88 12.67 2.39
C SER A 244 2.20 13.93 2.91
N ARG A 245 2.44 14.30 4.17
CA ARG A 245 1.97 15.54 4.79
C ARG A 245 2.95 16.71 4.64
N THR A 246 4.15 16.44 4.16
CA THR A 246 5.16 17.44 3.85
C THR A 246 5.08 17.82 2.37
N GLU A 247 5.71 18.93 1.98
CA GLU A 247 5.76 19.35 0.57
C GLU A 247 6.82 18.60 -0.25
N ARG A 248 7.48 17.56 0.31
CA ARG A 248 8.55 16.82 -0.36
C ARG A 248 8.01 15.83 -1.39
N THR A 249 8.78 15.60 -2.45
CA THR A 249 8.52 14.49 -3.36
C THR A 249 9.15 13.22 -2.78
N LEU A 250 8.43 12.11 -2.90
CA LEU A 250 8.91 10.82 -2.44
C LEU A 250 8.85 9.81 -3.58
N GLU A 251 9.96 9.12 -3.78
CA GLU A 251 10.09 7.99 -4.68
C GLU A 251 10.37 6.74 -3.85
N LEU A 252 9.64 5.65 -4.11
CA LEU A 252 9.78 4.40 -3.37
C LEU A 252 10.39 3.34 -4.29
N LEU A 253 11.47 2.72 -3.81
CA LEU A 253 12.19 1.63 -4.45
C LEU A 253 12.16 0.42 -3.53
N ALA A 254 11.33 -0.58 -3.84
CA ALA A 254 11.32 -1.85 -3.12
C ALA A 254 12.23 -2.85 -3.83
N ILE A 255 13.20 -3.40 -3.09
CA ILE A 255 14.18 -4.35 -3.60
C ILE A 255 13.81 -5.76 -3.12
N ASN A 256 13.30 -6.61 -4.03
CA ASN A 256 13.12 -8.04 -3.78
C ASN A 256 13.80 -8.93 -4.83
N THR A 257 13.85 -8.47 -6.09
CA THR A 257 14.50 -9.04 -7.28
C THR A 257 14.34 -8.10 -8.45
N ASP A 258 13.14 -7.53 -8.54
CA ASP A 258 12.78 -6.43 -9.42
C ASP A 258 12.74 -5.15 -8.60
N ILE A 259 13.14 -4.03 -9.20
CA ILE A 259 13.05 -2.71 -8.58
C ILE A 259 11.65 -2.19 -8.88
N TYR A 260 10.77 -2.24 -7.89
CA TYR A 260 9.46 -1.59 -8.02
C TYR A 260 9.65 -0.10 -7.85
N ARG A 261 9.52 0.64 -8.95
CA ARG A 261 9.62 2.09 -8.96
C ARG A 261 8.25 2.73 -8.85
N PHE A 262 8.13 3.63 -7.90
CA PHE A 262 7.01 4.55 -7.84
C PHE A 262 7.51 5.99 -7.80
N ARG A 263 7.32 6.72 -8.91
CA ARG A 263 7.52 8.16 -9.01
C ARG A 263 6.16 8.78 -9.30
N ASN A 264 5.72 9.70 -8.46
CA ASN A 264 4.47 10.41 -8.68
C ASN A 264 4.72 11.83 -9.18
N GLU A 265 4.08 12.19 -10.29
CA GLU A 265 4.11 13.52 -10.90
C GLU A 265 2.90 14.39 -10.48
N PHE A 266 1.90 13.83 -9.77
CA PHE A 266 0.66 14.54 -9.41
C PHE A 266 0.31 14.48 -7.91
N GLN A 267 -0.11 15.63 -7.35
CA GLN A 267 -0.60 15.75 -5.97
C GLN A 267 -1.96 15.06 -5.80
N GLY A 268 -2.10 14.14 -4.85
CA GLY A 268 -3.41 13.59 -4.45
C GLY A 268 -3.33 12.19 -3.88
N ASP A 269 -2.94 11.20 -4.69
CA ASP A 269 -3.07 9.77 -4.35
C ASP A 269 -1.73 9.08 -4.01
N TYR A 270 -0.71 9.88 -3.68
CA TYR A 270 0.66 9.40 -3.44
C TYR A 270 0.73 8.30 -2.37
N PHE A 271 0.10 8.53 -1.22
CA PHE A 271 0.16 7.62 -0.08
C PHE A 271 -0.57 6.30 -0.34
N GLU A 272 -1.76 6.38 -0.95
CA GLU A 272 -2.59 5.22 -1.25
C GLU A 272 -1.92 4.27 -2.26
N ASN A 273 -1.25 4.81 -3.28
CA ASN A 273 -0.51 4.02 -4.25
C ASN A 273 0.69 3.30 -3.62
N VAL A 274 1.37 3.95 -2.66
CA VAL A 274 2.41 3.30 -1.87
C VAL A 274 1.83 2.16 -1.04
N LEU A 275 0.67 2.35 -0.40
CA LEU A 275 0.02 1.26 0.35
C LEU A 275 -0.33 0.07 -0.55
N ASP A 276 -0.75 0.29 -1.79
CA ASP A 276 -0.98 -0.78 -2.75
C ASP A 276 0.31 -1.51 -3.13
N LEU A 277 1.38 -0.76 -3.37
CA LEU A 277 2.67 -1.37 -3.64
C LEU A 277 3.12 -2.21 -2.45
N LEU A 278 3.08 -1.65 -1.24
CA LEU A 278 3.43 -2.33 0.00
C LEU A 278 2.53 -3.53 0.27
N SER A 279 1.27 -3.55 -0.19
CA SER A 279 0.41 -4.74 -0.10
C SER A 279 0.90 -5.92 -0.95
N SER A 280 1.68 -5.65 -2.01
CA SER A 280 2.14 -6.64 -2.98
C SER A 280 3.62 -7.05 -2.79
N VAL A 281 4.38 -6.35 -1.94
CA VAL A 281 5.79 -6.67 -1.69
C VAL A 281 5.92 -8.02 -1.00
N GLU A 282 6.50 -9.01 -1.68
CA GLU A 282 6.87 -10.30 -1.10
C GLU A 282 8.36 -10.37 -0.82
N GLY A 283 8.72 -11.08 0.26
CA GLY A 283 10.11 -11.22 0.68
C GLY A 283 10.85 -12.33 -0.07
N LYS A 284 11.98 -12.00 -0.72
CA LYS A 284 12.85 -12.99 -1.37
C LYS A 284 13.90 -13.52 -0.39
N ARG A 285 14.26 -14.80 -0.54
CA ARG A 285 15.41 -15.40 0.15
C ARG A 285 16.70 -15.15 -0.62
N GLY A 286 17.79 -14.97 0.12
CA GLY A 286 19.13 -14.80 -0.44
C GLY A 286 19.67 -13.40 -0.20
N ASP A 287 20.86 -13.16 -0.74
CA ASP A 287 21.49 -11.85 -0.66
C ASP A 287 21.06 -10.99 -1.85
N ILE A 288 20.04 -10.17 -1.62
CA ILE A 288 19.46 -9.29 -2.64
C ILE A 288 20.43 -8.14 -2.98
N MET A 289 21.33 -7.80 -2.05
CA MET A 289 22.22 -6.64 -2.19
C MET A 289 23.35 -6.89 -3.19
N SER A 290 23.83 -8.14 -3.32
CA SER A 290 24.87 -8.48 -4.30
C SER A 290 24.35 -8.57 -5.74
N GLU A 291 23.02 -8.68 -5.94
CA GLU A 291 22.38 -8.74 -7.26
C GLU A 291 21.95 -7.35 -7.79
N LEU A 292 22.28 -6.26 -7.09
CA LEU A 292 21.86 -4.91 -7.49
C LEU A 292 22.50 -4.47 -8.82
N PRO A 293 21.71 -4.11 -9.84
CA PRO A 293 22.26 -3.64 -11.12
C PRO A 293 22.91 -2.27 -10.95
N LEU A 294 24.00 -2.00 -11.68
CA LEU A 294 24.68 -0.69 -11.63
C LEU A 294 23.76 0.48 -12.01
N SER A 295 22.76 0.22 -12.88
CA SER A 295 21.73 1.20 -13.26
C SER A 295 20.85 1.66 -12.10
N PHE A 296 20.86 0.94 -10.97
CA PHE A 296 20.18 1.37 -9.75
C PHE A 296 20.64 2.76 -9.31
N PHE A 297 21.94 3.06 -9.43
CA PHE A 297 22.51 4.33 -8.98
C PHE A 297 22.16 5.52 -9.89
N ASP A 298 21.84 5.26 -11.16
CA ASP A 298 21.41 6.30 -12.11
C ASP A 298 20.11 7.00 -11.67
N GLU A 299 19.32 6.34 -10.83
CA GLU A 299 18.05 6.84 -10.31
C GLU A 299 18.24 7.98 -9.31
N PHE A 300 19.41 8.05 -8.68
CA PHE A 300 19.68 8.97 -7.57
C PHE A 300 20.34 10.28 -8.00
N ILE A 301 20.55 10.51 -9.30
CA ILE A 301 21.28 11.68 -9.83
C ILE A 301 20.64 13.02 -9.42
N SER A 302 19.34 13.06 -9.19
CA SER A 302 18.58 14.26 -8.78
C SER A 302 18.01 14.17 -7.35
N THR A 303 18.49 13.21 -6.56
CA THR A 303 17.98 12.95 -5.20
C THR A 303 18.81 13.67 -4.15
N GLU A 304 18.16 14.43 -3.27
CA GLU A 304 18.85 15.12 -2.16
C GLU A 304 19.08 14.22 -0.95
N SER A 305 18.12 13.33 -0.67
CA SER A 305 18.15 12.46 0.50
C SER A 305 17.64 11.06 0.21
N VAL A 306 18.27 10.06 0.82
CA VAL A 306 17.88 8.65 0.70
C VAL A 306 17.60 8.09 2.09
N CYS A 307 16.42 7.53 2.29
CA CYS A 307 16.10 6.77 3.49
C CYS A 307 16.16 5.27 3.17
N LEU A 308 17.09 4.57 3.81
CA LEU A 308 17.32 3.14 3.64
C LEU A 308 16.61 2.39 4.76
N PHE A 309 15.68 1.52 4.39
CA PHE A 309 14.94 0.65 5.29
C PHE A 309 15.42 -0.79 5.10
N PHE A 310 16.28 -1.25 6.01
CA PHE A 310 16.77 -2.61 5.99
C PHE A 310 16.05 -3.46 7.01
N ASN A 311 15.85 -4.72 6.67
CA ASN A 311 15.45 -5.73 7.63
C ASN A 311 16.61 -6.66 7.98
N ASN A 312 17.82 -6.39 7.48
CA ASN A 312 19.05 -7.10 7.80
C ASN A 312 20.28 -6.19 7.87
N TRP A 313 21.40 -6.67 8.42
CA TRP A 313 22.65 -5.91 8.51
C TRP A 313 23.86 -6.78 8.20
N ASP A 314 24.68 -6.35 7.22
CA ASP A 314 25.92 -6.99 6.82
C ASP A 314 26.86 -5.98 6.11
N LYS A 315 27.98 -6.48 5.57
CA LYS A 315 28.97 -5.68 4.86
C LYS A 315 28.46 -5.07 3.55
N HIS A 316 27.56 -5.73 2.83
CA HIS A 316 27.00 -5.20 1.58
C HIS A 316 26.15 -3.94 1.83
N ARG A 317 25.41 -3.88 2.93
CA ARG A 317 24.64 -2.68 3.31
C ARG A 317 25.55 -1.53 3.73
N VAL A 318 26.66 -1.82 4.40
CA VAL A 318 27.68 -0.81 4.73
C VAL A 318 28.31 -0.24 3.45
N GLU A 319 28.62 -1.09 2.48
CA GLU A 319 29.15 -0.66 1.18
C GLU A 319 28.13 0.20 0.41
N LEU A 320 26.86 -0.20 0.39
CA LEU A 320 25.79 0.59 -0.23
C LEU A 320 25.67 2.00 0.38
N ILE A 321 25.71 2.11 1.71
CA ILE A 321 25.67 3.41 2.40
C ILE A 321 26.88 4.27 1.98
N ARG A 322 28.09 3.68 1.96
CA ARG A 322 29.30 4.39 1.53
C ARG A 322 29.21 4.85 0.08
N THR A 323 28.60 4.06 -0.81
CA THR A 323 28.39 4.47 -2.20
C THR A 323 27.51 5.71 -2.28
N PHE A 324 26.39 5.77 -1.55
CA PHE A 324 25.55 6.96 -1.49
C PHE A 324 26.26 8.17 -0.88
N GLU A 325 27.02 7.98 0.19
CA GLU A 325 27.84 9.04 0.80
C GLU A 325 28.90 9.57 -0.17
N ASN A 326 29.56 8.70 -0.93
CA ASN A 326 30.54 9.07 -1.96
C ASN A 326 29.90 9.83 -3.14
N MET A 327 28.63 9.59 -3.43
CA MET A 327 27.85 10.37 -4.39
C MET A 327 27.41 11.74 -3.85
N GLY A 328 27.70 12.04 -2.58
CA GLY A 328 27.28 13.28 -1.90
C GLY A 328 25.81 13.29 -1.50
N ILE A 329 25.15 12.13 -1.51
CA ILE A 329 23.74 11.99 -1.16
C ILE A 329 23.63 11.76 0.35
N LYS A 330 22.75 12.50 1.01
CA LYS A 330 22.56 12.34 2.45
C LYS A 330 21.70 11.11 2.74
N THR A 331 22.16 10.26 3.66
CA THR A 331 21.47 9.01 3.98
C THR A 331 20.87 9.03 5.39
N LYS A 332 19.67 8.49 5.54
CA LYS A 332 19.09 8.09 6.82
C LYS A 332 18.89 6.58 6.77
N VAL A 333 19.41 5.86 7.77
CA VAL A 333 19.39 4.40 7.75
C VAL A 333 18.59 3.88 8.93
N ILE A 334 17.57 3.08 8.65
CA ILE A 334 16.70 2.43 9.63
C ILE A 334 16.81 0.93 9.41
N VAL A 335 17.16 0.20 10.47
CA VAL A 335 17.33 -1.25 10.45
C VAL A 335 16.37 -1.87 11.42
N VAL A 336 15.53 -2.78 10.91
CA VAL A 336 14.65 -3.59 11.73
C VAL A 336 15.40 -4.80 12.26
N VAL A 337 15.49 -4.90 13.58
CA VAL A 337 16.32 -5.87 14.30
C VAL A 337 15.47 -6.77 15.21
N PRO A 338 15.98 -7.94 15.62
CA PRO A 338 15.35 -8.71 16.67
C PRO A 338 15.41 -8.02 18.04
N PRO A 339 14.50 -8.36 18.96
CA PRO A 339 14.58 -7.88 20.34
C PRO A 339 15.92 -8.31 20.96
N LYS A 340 16.50 -7.43 21.79
CA LYS A 340 17.83 -7.62 22.39
C LYS A 340 18.99 -7.71 21.39
N PHE A 341 18.82 -7.17 20.18
CA PHE A 341 19.91 -7.04 19.22
C PHE A 341 21.06 -6.20 19.80
N VAL A 342 22.29 -6.71 19.66
CA VAL A 342 23.52 -6.02 20.06
C VAL A 342 24.14 -5.43 18.81
N ARG A 343 24.40 -4.12 18.82
CA ARG A 343 25.06 -3.43 17.69
C ARG A 343 26.43 -4.04 17.44
N THR A 344 26.75 -4.27 16.18
CA THR A 344 28.09 -4.69 15.78
C THR A 344 29.03 -3.47 15.73
N PRO A 345 30.35 -3.65 15.94
CA PRO A 345 31.31 -2.54 15.88
C PRO A 345 31.38 -1.86 14.51
N GLU A 346 31.03 -2.59 13.45
CA GLU A 346 31.01 -2.08 12.07
C GLU A 346 29.78 -1.21 11.76
N MET A 347 28.79 -1.16 12.66
CA MET A 347 27.53 -0.43 12.45
C MET A 347 27.69 1.05 12.85
N PRO A 348 27.52 2.01 11.92
CA PRO A 348 27.64 3.42 12.24
C PRO A 348 26.65 3.86 13.31
N ALA A 349 27.06 4.82 14.17
CA ALA A 349 26.20 5.34 15.24
C ALA A 349 24.92 6.00 14.71
N ALA A 350 24.99 6.60 13.52
CA ALA A 350 23.86 7.25 12.84
C ALA A 350 22.76 6.27 12.39
N VAL A 351 23.04 4.95 12.33
CA VAL A 351 22.02 3.96 11.98
C VAL A 351 21.03 3.80 13.13
N ILE A 352 19.74 3.91 12.82
CA ILE A 352 18.65 3.73 13.77
C ILE A 352 18.26 2.26 13.78
N CYS A 353 18.28 1.62 14.94
CA CYS A 353 17.80 0.25 15.11
C CYS A 353 16.41 0.29 15.73
N ALA A 354 15.42 -0.26 15.05
CA ALA A 354 14.07 -0.45 15.57
C ALA A 354 13.83 -1.94 15.75
N ASP A 355 13.45 -2.40 16.94
CA ASP A 355 13.12 -3.81 17.11
C ASP A 355 11.72 -4.11 16.56
N TYR A 356 11.54 -5.26 15.91
CA TYR A 356 10.26 -5.58 15.26
C TYR A 356 9.09 -5.69 16.26
N GLN A 357 9.33 -5.96 17.55
CA GLN A 357 8.25 -6.06 18.55
C GLN A 357 7.71 -4.69 18.94
N SER A 358 8.58 -3.71 19.15
CA SER A 358 8.21 -2.33 19.44
C SER A 358 7.48 -1.71 18.24
N VAL A 359 7.89 -2.04 17.00
CA VAL A 359 7.17 -1.60 15.79
C VAL A 359 5.76 -2.18 15.76
N GLU A 360 5.60 -3.49 15.95
CA GLU A 360 4.28 -4.15 15.96
C GLU A 360 3.33 -3.63 17.04
N LYS A 361 3.88 -3.22 18.19
CA LYS A 361 3.12 -2.61 19.29
C LYS A 361 2.82 -1.12 19.10
N GLY A 362 3.40 -0.48 18.09
CA GLY A 362 3.27 0.96 17.86
C GLY A 362 4.05 1.84 18.85
N GLU A 363 5.09 1.29 19.48
CA GLU A 363 5.94 2.04 20.42
C GLU A 363 6.94 2.97 19.67
N VAL A 364 7.25 2.63 18.42
CA VAL A 364 8.13 3.43 17.55
C VAL A 364 7.35 4.57 16.90
N THR A 365 7.41 5.76 17.51
CA THR A 365 6.68 6.96 17.04
C THR A 365 7.60 8.08 16.56
N ALA A 366 8.92 7.95 16.74
CA ALA A 366 9.91 8.93 16.32
C ALA A 366 11.12 8.25 15.69
N LEU A 367 11.57 8.75 14.54
CA LEU A 367 12.71 8.21 13.78
C LEU A 367 13.63 9.30 13.26
#